data_AF-A0A6V7K1M5-F1
#
_entry.id   AF-A0A6V7K1M5-F1
#
_cell.length_a   1.000
_cell.length_b   1.000
_cell.length_c   1.000
_cell.angle_alpha   90.00
_cell.angle_beta   90.00
_cell.angle_gamma   90.00
#
_symmetry.space_group_name_H-M   'P 1'
#
loop_
_entity.id
_entity.type
_entity.pdbx_description
1 polymer ?
#
loop_
_entity_poly.entity_id
_entity_poly.type
_entity_poly.pdbx_seq_one_letter_code
_entity_poly.pdbx_strand_id
1 'polypeptide(L)' 'AGDEALFLSLKNNLLQAIPLESVEWRRSFGRPIKSIKLNASFVPFSRDALPSEKDWHLIKHPILHIYWSECS' A
#
# COMPACT_ATOMS: atom_id res chain seq x y z
N ALA A 1 -16.88 -7.73 -4.57
CA ALA A 1 -16.09 -6.53 -4.25
C ALA A 1 -16.39 -6.15 -2.80
N GLY A 2 -15.43 -5.58 -2.07
CA GLY A 2 -15.69 -5.13 -0.70
C GLY A 2 -16.61 -3.89 -0.66
N ASP A 3 -17.05 -3.52 0.54
CA ASP A 3 -17.95 -2.38 0.76
C ASP A 3 -17.21 -1.04 0.60
N GLU A 4 -17.55 -0.29 -0.45
CA GLU A 4 -16.93 1.00 -0.75
C GLU A 4 -17.14 2.02 0.37
N ALA A 5 -18.34 2.09 0.96
CA ALA A 5 -18.66 3.05 2.02
C ALA A 5 -17.81 2.77 3.27
N LEU A 6 -17.60 1.48 3.58
CA LEU A 6 -16.69 1.08 4.65
C LEU A 6 -15.26 1.57 4.38
N PHE A 7 -14.70 1.32 3.19
CA PHE A 7 -13.32 1.75 2.88
C PHE A 7 -13.17 3.28 2.86
N LEU A 8 -14.17 4.00 2.36
CA LEU A 8 -14.18 5.47 2.41
C LEU A 8 -14.20 5.98 3.85
N SER A 9 -14.90 5.30 4.77
CA SER A 9 -14.90 5.66 6.18
C SER A 9 -13.52 5.48 6.84
N LEU A 10 -12.73 4.49 6.38
CA LEU A 10 -11.39 4.20 6.90
C LEU A 10 -10.31 5.12 6.31
N LYS A 11 -10.54 5.67 5.11
CA LYS A 11 -9.57 6.45 4.33
C LYS A 11 -8.88 7.53 5.16
N ASN A 12 -9.63 8.38 5.86
CA ASN A 12 -9.07 9.51 6.58
C ASN A 12 -8.18 9.06 7.74
N ASN A 13 -8.62 8.06 8.50
CA ASN A 13 -7.86 7.50 9.61
C ASN A 13 -6.55 6.87 9.10
N LEU A 14 -6.61 6.14 7.98
CA LEU A 14 -5.42 5.53 7.39
C LEU A 14 -4.42 6.56 6.88
N LEU A 15 -4.90 7.64 6.23
CA LEU A 15 -4.02 8.72 5.77
C LEU A 15 -3.36 9.47 6.95
N GLN A 16 -4.10 9.69 8.03
CA GLN A 16 -3.59 10.34 9.24
C GLN A 16 -2.63 9.44 10.03
N ALA A 17 -2.75 8.12 9.92
CA ALA A 17 -1.85 7.18 10.56
C ALA A 17 -0.46 7.09 9.88
N ILE A 18 -0.30 7.69 8.69
CA ILE A 18 0.98 7.72 8.00
C ILE A 18 1.87 8.80 8.62
N PRO A 19 3.13 8.48 8.97
CA PRO A 19 4.07 9.46 9.47
C PRO A 19 4.26 10.63 8.48
N LEU A 20 4.00 11.85 8.95
CA LEU A 20 4.25 13.08 8.19
C LEU A 20 5.76 13.40 8.11
N GLU A 21 6.48 13.00 9.14
CA GLU A 21 7.92 13.19 9.24
C GLU A 21 8.69 12.08 8.54
N SER A 22 9.95 12.37 8.23
CA SER A 22 10.85 11.38 7.66
C SER A 22 11.11 10.25 8.66
N VAL A 23 11.04 9.00 8.18
CA VAL A 23 11.26 7.79 8.98
C VAL A 23 12.50 7.04 8.52
N GLU A 24 13.13 6.31 9.44
CA GLU A 24 14.26 5.43 9.11
C GLU A 24 13.78 4.15 8.41
N TRP A 25 14.25 3.92 7.19
CA TRP A 25 14.10 2.66 6.50
C TRP A 25 15.31 1.77 6.75
N ARG A 26 15.12 0.74 7.59
CA ARG A 26 16.11 -0.30 7.87
C ARG A 26 15.90 -1.46 6.91
N ARG A 27 16.97 -1.86 6.22
CA ARG A 27 16.95 -2.92 5.20
C ARG A 27 17.81 -4.10 5.66
N SER A 28 17.38 -5.31 5.31
CA SER A 28 18.08 -6.54 5.64
C SER A 28 19.51 -6.57 5.08
N PHE A 29 20.33 -7.46 5.65
CA PHE A 29 21.73 -7.71 5.23
C PHE A 29 22.67 -6.50 5.41
N GLY A 30 22.52 -5.76 6.52
CA GLY A 30 23.45 -4.68 6.90
C GLY A 30 23.49 -3.50 5.94
N ARG A 31 22.47 -3.34 5.09
CA ARG A 31 22.41 -2.22 4.14
C ARG A 31 22.26 -0.89 4.90
N PRO A 32 22.84 0.21 4.40
CA PRO A 32 22.74 1.51 5.05
C PRO A 32 21.29 1.94 5.29
N ILE A 33 21.06 2.53 6.46
CA ILE A 33 19.77 3.13 6.82
C ILE A 33 19.53 4.34 5.90
N LYS A 34 18.31 4.46 5.39
CA LYS A 34 17.88 5.62 4.60
C LYS A 34 16.76 6.35 5.32
N SER A 35 16.79 7.66 5.31
CA SER A 35 15.66 8.49 5.74
C SER A 35 14.68 8.62 4.57
N ILE A 36 13.41 8.28 4.77
CA ILE A 36 12.37 8.33 3.72
C ILE A 36 11.11 9.03 4.24
N LYS A 37 10.39 9.71 3.35
CA LYS A 37 9.02 10.17 3.61
C LYS A 37 8.03 9.22 2.96
N LEU A 38 6.99 8.89 3.70
CA LEU A 38 5.90 8.05 3.20
C LEU A 38 4.76 8.94 2.70
N ASN A 39 4.10 8.48 1.64
CA ASN A 39 2.88 9.07 1.15
C ASN A 39 1.96 7.95 0.69
N ALA A 40 0.65 8.15 0.82
CA ALA A 40 -0.34 7.21 0.29
C ALA A 40 -1.46 7.95 -0.42
N SER A 41 -2.02 7.28 -1.41
CA SER A 41 -3.20 7.73 -2.13
C SER A 41 -4.24 6.62 -2.12
N PHE A 42 -5.49 7.01 -1.88
CA PHE A 42 -6.62 6.11 -1.97
C PHE A 42 -7.22 6.24 -3.38
N VAL A 43 -7.25 5.13 -4.11
CA VAL A 43 -7.83 5.05 -5.45
C VAL A 43 -8.94 3.99 -5.47
N PRO A 44 -10.05 4.23 -6.19
CA PRO A 44 -11.05 3.19 -6.43
C PRO A 44 -10.41 1.98 -7.12
N PHE A 45 -10.94 0.79 -6.83
CA PHE A 45 -10.50 -0.41 -7.53
C PHE A 45 -10.75 -0.29 -9.03
N SER A 46 -9.71 -0.54 -9.83
CA SER A 46 -9.81 -0.66 -11.29
C SER A 46 -9.09 -1.92 -11.74
N ARG A 47 -9.76 -2.72 -12.57
CA ARG A 47 -9.16 -3.92 -13.18
C ARG A 47 -8.01 -3.55 -14.11
N ASP A 48 -8.09 -2.39 -14.75
CA ASP A 48 -7.07 -1.92 -15.69
C ASP A 48 -5.76 -1.51 -15.00
N ALA A 49 -5.81 -1.25 -13.69
CA ALA A 49 -4.63 -0.99 -12.88
C ALA A 49 -3.91 -2.28 -12.45
N LEU A 50 -4.51 -3.46 -12.67
CA LEU A 50 -3.89 -4.73 -12.36
C LEU A 50 -2.90 -5.13 -13.46
N PRO A 51 -1.79 -5.79 -13.10
CA PRO A 51 -0.87 -6.36 -14.08
C PRO A 51 -1.57 -7.28 -15.07
N SER A 52 -1.25 -7.17 -16.36
CA SER A 52 -1.67 -8.14 -17.37
C SER A 52 -0.69 -9.32 -17.43
N GLU A 53 -1.15 -10.51 -17.83
CA GLU A 53 -0.35 -11.76 -17.87
C GLU A 53 0.95 -11.68 -18.70
N LYS A 54 1.15 -10.63 -19.49
CA LYS A 54 2.33 -10.45 -20.34
C LYS A 54 3.46 -9.63 -19.71
N ASP A 55 3.22 -9.01 -18.55
CA ASP A 55 4.25 -8.25 -17.84
C ASP A 55 4.74 -9.02 -16.61
N TRP A 56 6.04 -9.36 -16.62
CA TRP A 56 6.69 -10.18 -15.59
C TRP A 56 7.68 -9.35 -14.74
N HIS A 57 7.69 -8.02 -14.91
CA HIS A 57 8.59 -7.15 -14.16
C HIS A 57 8.08 -6.89 -12.74
N LEU A 58 8.44 -7.76 -11.80
CA LEU A 58 8.09 -7.65 -10.37
C LEU A 58 8.35 -6.26 -9.76
N ILE A 59 9.39 -5.55 -10.20
CA ILE A 59 9.76 -4.22 -9.68
C ILE A 59 8.74 -3.14 -10.10
N LYS A 60 8.07 -3.32 -11.23
CA LYS A 60 7.12 -2.35 -11.79
C LYS A 60 5.68 -2.60 -11.32
N HIS A 61 5.43 -3.74 -10.69
CA HIS A 61 4.09 -4.08 -10.24
C HIS A 61 3.82 -3.59 -8.83
N PRO A 62 2.59 -3.14 -8.55
CA PRO A 62 2.17 -2.87 -7.19
C PRO A 62 2.27 -4.18 -6.37
N ILE A 63 2.95 -4.11 -5.23
CA ILE A 63 2.97 -5.21 -4.26
C ILE A 63 1.62 -5.17 -3.54
N LEU A 64 0.77 -6.15 -3.83
CA LEU A 64 -0.54 -6.27 -3.20
C LEU A 64 -0.38 -6.99 -1.85
N HIS A 65 -0.60 -6.26 -0.77
CA HIS A 65 -0.75 -6.86 0.56
C HIS A 65 -2.22 -7.21 0.76
N ILE A 66 -2.53 -8.50 0.80
CA ILE A 66 -3.89 -9.00 1.05
C ILE A 66 -4.01 -9.30 2.54
N TYR A 67 -4.92 -8.60 3.21
CA TYR A 67 -5.27 -8.86 4.61
C TYR A 67 -6.62 -9.58 4.65
N TRP A 68 -6.68 -10.70 5.34
CA TRP A 68 -7.93 -11.42 5.63
C TRP A 68 -8.32 -11.12 7.07
N SER A 69 -9.50 -10.56 7.26
CA SER A 69 -10.16 -10.52 8.56
C SER A 69 -11.28 -11.57 8.53
N GLU A 70 -11.21 -12.56 9.42
CA GLU A 70 -12.37 -13.40 9.69
C GLU A 70 -13.46 -12.52 10.30
N CYS A 71 -14.60 -12.40 9.62
CA CYS A 71 -15.80 -11.81 10.20
C CYS A 71 -16.66 -12.98 10.70
N SER A 72 -16.82 -13.11 12.03
CA SER A 72 -17.82 -13.96 12.67
C SER A 72 -19.16 -13.22 12.78
#